data_AF-A0A1I0MYL9-F1
#
_entry.id   AF-A0A1I0MYL9-F1
#
_cell.length_a   1.000
_cell.length_b   1.000
_cell.length_c   1.000
_cell.angle_alpha   90.00
_cell.angle_beta   90.00
_cell.angle_gamma   90.00
#
_symmetry.space_group_name_H-M   'P 1'
#
loop_
_entity.id
_entity.type
_entity.pdbx_description
1 polymer ?
#
loop_
_entity_poly.entity_id
_entity_poly.type
_entity_poly.pdbx_seq_one_letter_code
_entity_poly.pdbx_strand_id
1 'polypeptide(L)'
;MKLKEEYNRLVKSVKATAKESGNKIKSEEIAKRLGFTKSYFTELLKGSLAVKEEHIEVFKAHFSKELSADEKPAPAGDSLNRERALIKVLLHEVAKLKSAATGVAIETVLQEFEQDARSIMNELNNQK
;
A
#
# COMPACT_ATOMS: atom_id res chain seq x y z
N MET A 1 20.00 -8.17 9.38
CA MET A 1 19.05 -8.77 8.42
C MET A 1 19.72 -8.78 7.06
N LYS A 2 19.61 -9.87 6.27
CA LYS A 2 20.30 -9.94 4.97
C LYS A 2 19.59 -9.00 4.00
N LEU A 3 20.26 -7.96 3.50
CA LEU A 3 19.71 -6.98 2.53
C LEU A 3 18.96 -7.64 1.36
N LYS A 4 19.38 -8.84 0.97
CA LYS A 4 18.72 -9.65 -0.05
C LYS A 4 17.29 -10.08 0.31
N GLU A 5 17.01 -10.36 1.58
CA GLU A 5 15.67 -10.69 2.06
C GLU A 5 14.77 -9.46 2.03
N GLU A 6 15.29 -8.30 2.45
CA GLU A 6 14.56 -7.02 2.36
C GLU A 6 14.23 -6.68 0.91
N TYR A 7 15.21 -6.76 0.01
CA TYR A 7 15.00 -6.50 -1.42
C TYR A 7 13.95 -7.44 -2.02
N ASN A 8 14.01 -8.74 -1.69
CA ASN A 8 13.00 -9.70 -2.12
C ASN A 8 11.60 -9.38 -1.55
N ARG A 9 11.51 -8.90 -0.30
CA ARG A 9 10.25 -8.46 0.31
C ARG A 9 9.69 -7.26 -0.44
N LEU A 10 10.51 -6.25 -0.74
CA LEU A 10 10.07 -5.06 -1.49
C LEU A 10 9.53 -5.42 -2.88
N VAL A 11 10.22 -6.30 -3.61
CA VAL A 11 9.74 -6.78 -4.91
C VAL A 11 8.40 -7.52 -4.79
N LYS A 12 8.22 -8.33 -3.75
CA LYS A 12 6.94 -9.01 -3.48
C LYS A 12 5.84 -8.00 -3.20
N SER A 13 6.09 -6.99 -2.37
CA SER A 13 5.12 -5.93 -2.05
C SER A 13 4.66 -5.19 -3.29
N VAL A 14 5.60 -4.70 -4.12
CA VAL A 14 5.26 -4.01 -5.38
C VAL A 14 4.39 -4.90 -6.29
N LYS A 15 4.72 -6.19 -6.41
CA LYS A 15 3.92 -7.12 -7.22
C LYS A 15 2.53 -7.38 -6.65
N ALA A 16 2.41 -7.43 -5.32
CA ALA A 16 1.13 -7.60 -4.65
C ALA A 16 0.23 -6.37 -4.88
N THR A 17 0.74 -5.16 -4.59
CA THR A 17 0.02 -3.90 -4.83
C THR A 17 -0.39 -3.76 -6.30
N ALA A 18 0.50 -4.10 -7.23
CA ALA A 18 0.20 -4.06 -8.66
C ALA A 18 -0.94 -5.03 -9.01
N LYS A 19 -0.89 -6.28 -8.50
CA LYS A 19 -1.96 -7.27 -8.68
C LYS A 19 -3.30 -6.78 -8.11
N GLU A 20 -3.31 -6.17 -6.93
CA GLU A 20 -4.51 -5.61 -6.29
C GLU A 20 -5.10 -4.45 -7.11
N SER A 21 -4.27 -3.64 -7.75
CA SER A 21 -4.72 -2.59 -8.68
C SER A 21 -5.18 -3.10 -10.06
N GLY A 22 -5.27 -4.43 -10.25
CA GLY A 22 -5.63 -5.06 -11.52
C GLY A 22 -4.52 -5.02 -12.58
N ASN A 23 -3.33 -4.51 -12.26
CA ASN A 23 -2.22 -4.38 -13.20
C ASN A 23 -1.04 -5.29 -12.80
N LYS A 24 -0.93 -6.46 -13.41
CA LYS A 24 0.12 -7.44 -13.05
C LYS A 24 1.48 -7.02 -13.59
N ILE A 25 2.33 -6.43 -12.74
CA ILE A 25 3.70 -6.08 -13.09
C ILE A 25 4.64 -7.31 -13.10
N LYS A 26 5.42 -7.46 -14.18
CA LYS A 26 6.42 -8.53 -14.32
C LYS A 26 7.79 -8.10 -13.80
N SER A 27 8.67 -9.07 -13.54
CA SER A 27 10.05 -8.79 -13.13
C SER A 27 10.81 -7.97 -14.18
N GLU A 28 10.53 -8.16 -15.48
CA GLU A 28 11.17 -7.37 -16.54
C GLU A 28 10.80 -5.89 -16.46
N GLU A 29 9.55 -5.56 -16.14
CA GLU A 29 9.09 -4.18 -16.01
C GLU A 29 9.69 -3.51 -14.77
N ILE A 30 9.80 -4.27 -13.66
CA ILE A 30 10.49 -3.79 -12.47
C ILE A 30 11.95 -3.47 -12.79
N ALA A 31 12.66 -4.41 -13.45
CA ALA A 31 14.04 -4.20 -13.87
C ALA A 31 14.18 -2.96 -14.78
N LYS A 32 13.30 -2.81 -15.78
CA LYS A 32 13.31 -1.67 -16.70
C LYS A 32 13.12 -0.34 -15.97
N ARG A 33 12.22 -0.26 -14.99
CA ARG A 33 11.98 0.96 -14.19
C ARG A 33 13.18 1.35 -13.34
N LEU A 34 13.94 0.37 -12.86
CA LEU A 34 15.19 0.57 -12.11
C LEU A 34 16.40 0.85 -13.02
N GLY A 35 16.21 0.87 -14.35
CA GLY A 35 17.32 1.00 -15.30
C GLY A 35 18.21 -0.25 -15.39
N PHE A 36 17.74 -1.40 -14.91
CA PHE A 36 18.50 -2.65 -14.89
C PHE A 36 18.16 -3.56 -16.06
N THR A 37 19.14 -4.39 -16.45
CA THR A 37 18.87 -5.52 -17.33
C THR A 37 18.11 -6.61 -16.58
N LYS A 38 17.32 -7.42 -17.31
CA LYS A 38 16.60 -8.56 -16.74
C LYS A 38 17.55 -9.54 -16.03
N SER A 39 18.72 -9.79 -16.60
CA SER A 39 19.73 -10.69 -16.03
C SER A 39 20.26 -10.14 -14.71
N TYR A 40 20.68 -8.87 -14.68
CA TYR A 40 21.18 -8.22 -13.47
C TYR A 40 20.16 -8.24 -12.33
N PHE A 41 18.90 -7.91 -12.63
CA PHE A 41 17.83 -7.96 -11.64
C PHE A 41 17.55 -9.38 -11.13
N THR A 42 17.63 -10.39 -12.01
CA THR A 42 17.46 -11.80 -11.62
C THR A 42 18.59 -12.26 -10.70
N GLU A 43 19.82 -11.86 -11.00
CA GLU A 43 21.00 -12.16 -10.18
C GLU A 43 20.90 -11.54 -8.79
N LEU A 44 20.41 -10.29 -8.67
CA LEU A 44 20.16 -9.64 -7.38
C LEU A 44 19.11 -10.39 -6.53
N LEU A 45 18.07 -10.95 -7.17
CA LEU A 45 17.00 -11.64 -6.45
C LEU A 45 17.38 -13.06 -6.02
N LYS A 46 17.95 -13.84 -6.93
CA LYS A 46 18.16 -15.29 -6.76
C LYS A 46 19.57 -15.77 -7.07
N GLY A 47 20.37 -14.98 -7.77
CA GLY A 47 21.71 -15.35 -8.21
C GLY A 47 22.80 -15.02 -7.19
N SER A 48 24.04 -14.88 -7.66
CA SER A 48 25.21 -14.72 -6.80
C SER A 48 25.49 -13.28 -6.39
N LEU A 49 24.88 -12.30 -7.06
CA LEU A 49 25.09 -10.88 -6.76
C LEU A 49 24.58 -10.52 -5.35
N ALA A 50 25.42 -9.76 -4.66
CA ALA A 50 25.09 -9.17 -3.36
C ALA A 50 24.20 -7.95 -3.55
N VAL A 51 23.16 -7.85 -2.71
CA VAL A 51 22.34 -6.65 -2.62
C VAL A 51 23.03 -5.67 -1.68
N LYS A 52 23.22 -4.43 -2.14
CA LYS A 52 23.74 -3.31 -1.36
C LYS A 52 22.60 -2.40 -0.90
N GLU A 53 22.84 -1.56 0.10
CA GLU A 53 21.90 -0.54 0.57
C GLU A 53 21.43 0.38 -0.57
N GLU A 54 22.32 0.81 -1.47
CA GLU A 54 21.95 1.61 -2.65
C GLU A 54 20.85 0.95 -3.49
N HIS A 55 20.87 -0.38 -3.65
CA HIS A 55 19.82 -1.07 -4.40
C HIS A 55 18.47 -0.94 -3.69
N ILE A 56 18.45 -0.98 -2.36
CA ILE A 56 17.23 -0.82 -1.55
C ILE A 56 16.71 0.62 -1.68
N GLU A 57 17.59 1.61 -1.57
CA GLU A 57 17.22 3.03 -1.66
C GLU A 57 16.67 3.39 -3.04
N VAL A 58 17.38 2.99 -4.10
CA VAL A 58 16.93 3.18 -5.49
C VAL A 58 15.59 2.48 -5.70
N PHE A 59 15.42 1.26 -5.18
CA PHE A 59 14.15 0.55 -5.28
C PHE A 59 13.01 1.31 -4.60
N LYS A 60 13.21 1.76 -3.35
CA LYS A 60 12.22 2.52 -2.59
C LYS A 60 11.87 3.84 -3.28
N ALA A 61 12.85 4.53 -3.88
CA ALA A 61 12.61 5.78 -4.60
C ALA A 61 11.71 5.55 -5.84
N HIS A 62 12.05 4.58 -6.69
CA HIS A 62 11.32 4.30 -7.93
C HIS A 62 9.92 3.71 -7.72
N PHE A 63 9.72 2.97 -6.63
CA PHE A 63 8.45 2.32 -6.29
C PHE A 63 7.78 2.93 -5.07
N SER A 64 8.14 4.16 -4.70
CA SER A 64 7.60 4.84 -3.52
C SER A 64 6.08 4.87 -3.49
N LYS A 65 5.43 5.00 -4.65
CA LYS A 65 3.96 5.00 -4.78
C LYS A 65 3.31 3.62 -4.65
N GLU A 66 4.00 2.56 -5.09
CA GLU A 66 3.54 1.18 -4.92
C GLU A 66 3.83 0.62 -3.52
N LEU A 67 4.83 1.20 -2.85
CA LEU A 67 5.25 0.87 -1.50
C LEU A 67 4.59 1.73 -0.43
N SER A 68 4.13 2.94 -0.78
CA SER A 68 3.24 3.72 0.08
C SER A 68 1.93 2.96 0.22
N ALA A 69 1.51 2.72 1.46
CA ALA A 69 0.23 2.11 1.80
C ALA A 69 -0.98 3.00 1.44
N ASP A 70 -0.81 3.96 0.53
CA ASP A 70 -1.90 4.70 -0.08
C ASP A 70 -2.70 3.70 -0.92
N GLU A 71 -3.73 3.13 -0.28
CA GLU A 71 -4.70 2.26 -0.92
C GLU A 71 -5.23 2.98 -2.16
N LYS A 72 -4.74 2.58 -3.34
CA LYS A 72 -5.39 3.01 -4.58
C LYS A 72 -6.83 2.51 -4.51
N PRO A 73 -7.82 3.36 -4.81
CA PRO A 73 -9.19 2.89 -4.93
C PRO A 73 -9.22 1.72 -5.93
N ALA A 74 -10.00 0.69 -5.61
CA ALA A 74 -10.08 -0.48 -6.47
C ALA A 74 -10.54 -0.06 -7.89
N PRO A 75 -10.20 -0.81 -8.94
CA PRO A 75 -10.57 -0.45 -10.31
C PRO A 75 -12.07 -0.21 -10.47
N ALA A 76 -12.48 0.70 -11.36
CA ALA A 76 -13.89 0.96 -11.61
C ALA A 76 -14.65 -0.34 -11.96
N GLY A 77 -15.76 -0.62 -11.26
CA GLY A 77 -16.53 -1.86 -11.42
C GLY A 77 -16.19 -2.99 -10.45
N ASP A 78 -15.15 -2.84 -9.62
CA ASP A 78 -14.85 -3.80 -8.54
C ASP A 78 -15.98 -3.85 -7.50
N SER A 79 -16.38 -5.06 -7.07
CA SER A 79 -17.43 -5.24 -6.06
C SER A 79 -17.08 -4.57 -4.74
N LEU A 80 -15.79 -4.57 -4.38
CA LEU A 80 -15.28 -3.89 -3.18
C LEU A 80 -15.53 -2.38 -3.21
N ASN A 81 -15.63 -1.76 -4.39
CA ASN A 81 -15.95 -0.34 -4.49
C ASN A 81 -17.40 -0.05 -4.08
N ARG A 82 -18.34 -0.96 -4.36
CA ARG A 82 -19.73 -0.81 -3.94
C ARG A 82 -19.84 -0.89 -2.42
N GLU A 83 -19.18 -1.88 -1.82
CA GLU A 83 -19.15 -2.06 -0.36
C GLU A 83 -18.43 -0.88 0.32
N ARG A 84 -17.27 -0.45 -0.20
CA ARG A 84 -16.54 0.73 0.29
C ARG A 84 -17.36 2.01 0.17
N ALA A 85 -18.10 2.19 -0.94
CA ALA A 85 -18.98 3.34 -1.11
C ALA A 85 -20.10 3.34 -0.07
N LEU A 86 -20.73 2.19 0.16
CA LEU A 86 -21.77 2.04 1.20
C LEU A 86 -21.23 2.37 2.60
N ILE A 87 -20.03 1.85 2.94
CA ILE A 87 -19.40 2.13 4.24
C ILE A 87 -19.09 3.63 4.39
N LYS A 88 -18.57 4.29 3.35
CA LYS A 88 -18.30 5.74 3.38
C LYS A 88 -19.57 6.56 3.60
N VAL A 89 -20.67 6.18 2.94
CA VAL A 89 -21.97 6.84 3.12
C VAL A 89 -22.45 6.68 4.57
N LEU A 90 -22.40 5.46 5.11
CA LEU A 90 -22.80 5.20 6.50
C LEU A 90 -21.94 6.00 7.49
N LEU A 91 -20.62 6.04 7.29
CA LEU A 91 -19.71 6.79 8.14
C LEU A 91 -20.03 8.30 8.12
N HIS A 92 -20.33 8.85 6.95
CA HIS A 92 -20.75 10.25 6.83
C HIS A 92 -22.09 10.53 7.50
N GLU A 93 -23.08 9.64 7.38
CA GLU A 93 -24.37 9.81 8.07
C GLU A 93 -24.21 9.76 9.60
N VAL A 94 -23.40 8.83 10.11
CA VAL A 94 -23.08 8.79 11.55
C VAL A 94 -22.35 10.06 11.99
N ALA A 95 -21.41 10.57 11.19
CA ALA A 95 -20.70 11.81 11.51
C ALA A 95 -21.64 13.02 11.55
N LYS A 96 -22.61 13.11 10.62
CA LYS A 96 -23.66 14.15 10.65
C LYS A 96 -24.50 14.07 11.91
N LEU A 97 -24.93 12.86 12.30
CA LEU A 97 -25.73 12.67 13.52
C LEU A 97 -24.95 13.04 14.77
N LYS A 98 -23.69 12.61 14.89
CA LYS A 98 -22.81 12.95 16.03
C LYS A 98 -22.54 14.45 16.07
N SER A 99 -22.22 15.07 14.94
CA SER A 99 -22.05 16.53 14.81
C SER A 99 -23.30 17.30 15.27
N ALA A 100 -24.49 16.90 14.82
CA ALA A 100 -25.74 17.51 15.23
C ALA A 100 -26.03 17.33 16.74
N ALA A 101 -25.67 16.18 17.31
CA ALA A 101 -25.88 15.89 18.73
C ALA A 101 -24.90 16.62 19.66
N THR A 102 -23.64 16.81 19.22
CA THR A 102 -22.57 17.37 20.07
C THR A 102 -22.23 18.82 19.76
N GLY A 103 -22.70 19.36 18.62
CA GLY A 103 -22.34 20.70 18.15
C GLY A 103 -20.92 20.83 17.60
N VAL A 104 -20.19 19.71 17.48
CA VAL A 104 -18.82 19.68 16.94
C VAL A 104 -18.88 19.65 15.41
N ALA A 105 -17.93 20.30 14.73
CA ALA A 105 -17.84 20.30 13.27
C ALA A 105 -17.71 18.86 12.72
N ILE A 106 -18.39 18.58 11.61
CA ILE A 106 -18.42 17.25 10.99
C ILE A 106 -17.01 16.78 10.58
N GLU A 107 -16.16 17.69 10.13
CA GLU A 107 -14.78 17.42 9.74
C GLU A 107 -13.96 16.90 10.93
N THR A 108 -14.15 17.47 12.11
CA THR A 108 -13.50 17.02 13.35
C THR A 108 -13.98 15.63 13.74
N VAL A 109 -15.29 15.36 13.64
CA VAL A 109 -15.85 14.03 13.93
C VAL A 109 -15.31 12.97 12.96
N LEU A 110 -15.18 13.30 11.67
CA LEU A 110 -14.61 12.39 10.67
C LEU A 110 -13.13 12.11 10.93
N GLN A 111 -12.36 13.11 11.37
CA GLN A 111 -10.96 12.93 11.74
C GLN A 111 -10.80 12.02 12.96
N GLU A 112 -11.66 12.13 13.97
CA GLU A 112 -11.69 11.20 15.11
C GLU A 112 -11.92 9.76 14.65
N PHE A 113 -12.94 9.53 13.81
CA PHE A 113 -13.21 8.19 13.28
C PHE A 113 -12.04 7.60 12.48
N GLU A 114 -11.32 8.44 11.73
CA GLU A 114 -10.13 8.00 11.00
C GLU A 114 -8.98 7.60 11.93
N GLN A 115 -8.78 8.35 13.02
CA GLN A 115 -7.77 8.03 14.04
C GLN A 115 -8.12 6.73 14.77
N ASP A 116 -9.37 6.56 15.19
CA ASP A 116 -9.86 5.35 15.86
C ASP A 116 -9.67 4.12 14.97
N ALA A 117 -10.07 4.23 13.70
CA ALA A 117 -9.91 3.15 12.73
C ALA A 117 -8.43 2.76 12.55
N ARG A 118 -7.51 3.74 12.49
CA ARG A 118 -6.06 3.49 12.42
C ARG A 118 -5.55 2.80 13.69
N SER A 119 -6.00 3.22 14.86
CA SER A 119 -5.60 2.61 16.14
C SER A 119 -5.99 1.14 16.19
N ILE A 120 -7.26 0.83 15.92
CA ILE A 120 -7.79 -0.53 15.90
C ILE A 120 -7.06 -1.40 14.86
N MET A 121 -6.81 -0.86 13.67
CA MET A 121 -6.04 -1.59 12.65
C MET A 121 -4.62 -1.90 13.10
N ASN A 122 -3.94 -0.96 13.76
CA ASN A 122 -2.60 -1.19 14.29
C ASN A 122 -2.60 -2.28 15.38
N GLU A 123 -3.59 -2.27 16.28
CA GLU A 123 -3.77 -3.32 17.28
C GLU A 123 -3.94 -4.70 16.65
N LEU A 124 -4.83 -4.82 15.65
CA LEU A 124 -5.08 -6.08 14.94
C LEU A 124 -3.83 -6.59 14.18
N ASN A 125 -3.04 -5.67 13.62
CA ASN A 125 -1.82 -6.02 12.89
C ASN A 125 -0.66 -6.44 13.80
N ASN A 126 -0.60 -5.91 15.03
CA ASN A 126 0.43 -6.23 16.03
C ASN A 126 0.14 -7.53 16.81
N GLN A 127 -1.01 -8.18 16.60
CA GLN A 127 -1.34 -9.49 17.16
C GLN A 127 -0.77 -10.68 16.35
N LYS A 128 0.26 -10.46 15.53
CA LYS A 128 0.98 -11.48 14.73
C LYS A 128 2.43 -11.63 15.18
#